data_AF-A0A9D4E9P2-F1
#
_entry.id   AF-A0A9D4E9P2-F1
#
_cell.length_a   1.000
_cell.length_b   1.000
_cell.length_c   1.000
_cell.angle_alpha   90.00
_cell.angle_beta   90.00
_cell.angle_gamma   90.00
#
_symmetry.space_group_name_H-M   'P 1'
#
loop_
_entity.id
_entity.type
_entity.pdbx_description
1 polymer ?
#
loop_
_entity_poly.entity_id
_entity_poly.type
_entity_poly.pdbx_seq_one_letter_code
_entity_poly.pdbx_strand_id
1 'polypeptide(L)'
;MLDNNRVLKKASSFRVYRKMNPPAINVTIELLYNDSIKKKIDVDLVPAYLLQYDERATYQGHHMCCPIHAVCKWVGEVHCDEKLMWDVKITGYEKHIIDIARQSTDGRKLCIMTALRIVKTYFVKKAKHAKDQAIAPPQIVTVLKSYHLKQIAFYLLYFLCHKFPYFPLPGAETALGYFLDLLKVCLRSKSLPHFFYGGTDVCTMLPGFRQNNYGFQLRYNMFQKINDEFLARAAQSFKEEMIPDLFFFRWCK
;
A
#
# COMPACT_ATOMS: atom_id res chain seq x y z
N MET A 1 3.59 43.62 42.86
CA MET A 1 3.45 43.05 41.50
C MET A 1 4.81 42.52 41.07
N LEU A 2 4.93 41.21 40.89
CA LEU A 2 5.65 40.55 39.79
C LEU A 2 5.51 39.05 40.02
N ASP A 3 4.48 38.52 39.38
CA ASP A 3 4.09 37.12 39.31
C ASP A 3 5.15 36.37 38.51
N ASN A 4 6.17 35.82 39.18
CA ASN A 4 7.24 35.03 38.56
C ASN A 4 6.80 33.57 38.36
N ASN A 5 5.62 33.36 37.78
CA ASN A 5 5.20 32.09 37.20
C ASN A 5 5.84 31.91 35.81
N ARG A 6 7.18 31.79 35.77
CA ARG A 6 7.86 31.22 34.60
C ARG A 6 7.59 29.72 34.60
N VAL A 7 6.50 29.32 33.94
CA VAL A 7 6.29 27.95 33.50
C VAL A 7 7.53 27.55 32.68
N LEU A 8 8.43 26.77 33.29
CA LEU A 8 9.49 26.07 32.59
C LEU A 8 8.80 25.27 31.49
N LYS A 9 8.93 25.70 30.23
CA LYS A 9 8.54 24.90 29.07
C LYS A 9 9.35 23.61 29.16
N LYS A 10 8.73 22.53 29.66
CA LYS A 10 9.35 21.20 29.75
C LYS A 10 9.86 20.82 28.37
N ALA A 11 11.16 20.54 28.27
CA ALA A 11 11.82 20.20 27.01
C ALA A 11 11.22 18.91 26.44
N SER A 12 10.89 18.94 25.15
CA SER A 12 10.52 17.74 24.40
C SER A 12 11.72 16.79 24.36
N SER A 13 11.58 15.56 24.82
CA SER A 13 12.60 14.52 24.71
C SER A 13 12.19 13.43 23.72
N PHE A 14 13.13 12.63 23.23
CA PHE A 14 12.85 11.53 22.31
C PHE A 14 13.52 10.24 22.76
N ARG A 15 12.84 9.11 22.52
CA ARG A 15 13.40 7.75 22.66
C ARG A 15 13.42 7.08 21.30
N VAL A 16 14.52 6.39 21.00
CA VAL A 16 14.70 5.65 19.74
C VAL A 16 14.92 4.18 20.05
N TYR A 17 14.10 3.31 19.46
CA TYR A 17 14.23 1.86 19.58
C TYR A 17 14.53 1.27 18.22
N ARG A 18 15.36 0.23 18.18
CA ARG A 18 15.74 -0.47 16.96
C ARG A 18 15.45 -1.96 17.11
N LYS A 19 14.82 -2.55 16.10
CA LYS A 19 14.67 -3.99 15.95
C LYS A 19 15.07 -4.39 14.53
N MET A 20 15.83 -5.46 14.38
CA MET A 20 16.14 -6.02 13.06
C MET A 20 15.15 -7.13 12.74
N ASN A 21 14.40 -6.98 11.64
CA ASN A 21 13.56 -8.03 11.07
C ASN A 21 13.70 -7.96 9.54
N PRO A 22 14.65 -8.72 8.92
CA PRO A 22 14.84 -8.66 7.48
C PRO A 22 13.52 -8.81 6.72
N PRO A 23 13.26 -7.93 5.72
CA PRO A 23 14.24 -7.10 5.03
C PRO A 23 14.53 -5.74 5.70
N ALA A 24 13.92 -5.43 6.84
CA ALA A 24 13.97 -4.11 7.45
C ALA A 24 14.77 -4.07 8.76
N ILE A 25 15.38 -2.92 9.01
CA ILE A 25 15.73 -2.43 10.34
C ILE A 25 14.59 -1.51 10.75
N ASN A 26 13.72 -1.98 11.65
CA ASN A 26 12.62 -1.19 12.18
C ASN A 26 13.16 -0.23 13.24
N VAL A 27 12.91 1.06 13.05
CA VAL A 27 13.27 2.14 13.97
C VAL A 27 11.99 2.81 14.45
N THR A 28 11.79 2.82 15.75
CA THR A 28 10.68 3.51 16.39
C THR A 28 11.19 4.76 17.08
N ILE A 29 10.62 5.92 16.74
CA ILE A 29 10.90 7.21 17.37
C ILE A 29 9.68 7.63 18.19
N GLU A 30 9.85 7.74 19.51
CA GLU A 30 8.84 8.21 20.44
C GLU A 30 9.15 9.65 20.85
N LEU A 31 8.25 10.58 20.51
CA LEU A 31 8.27 11.95 20.99
C LEU A 31 7.57 12.01 22.34
N LEU A 32 8.28 12.49 23.35
CA LEU A 32 7.82 12.59 24.73
C LEU A 32 7.51 14.04 25.10
N TYR A 33 6.44 14.22 25.88
CA TYR A 33 6.14 15.47 26.57
C TYR A 33 5.73 15.10 27.99
N ASN A 34 6.45 15.62 28.99
CA ASN A 34 6.26 15.28 30.41
C ASN A 34 6.27 13.75 30.65
N ASP A 35 7.24 13.04 30.07
CA ASP A 35 7.39 11.58 30.16
C ASP A 35 6.23 10.75 29.57
N SER A 36 5.25 11.41 28.94
CA SER A 36 4.17 10.78 28.19
C SER A 36 4.45 10.77 26.69
N ILE A 37 4.22 9.64 26.02
CA ILE A 37 4.36 9.53 24.56
C ILE A 37 3.27 10.35 23.89
N LYS A 38 3.66 11.39 23.15
CA LYS A 38 2.75 12.23 22.35
C LYS A 38 2.62 11.73 20.92
N LYS A 39 3.72 11.26 20.35
CA LYS A 39 3.75 10.78 18.98
C LYS A 39 4.73 9.63 18.87
N LYS A 40 4.34 8.62 18.10
CA LYS A 40 5.19 7.49 17.73
C LYS A 40 5.34 7.49 16.22
N ILE A 41 6.56 7.37 15.73
CA ILE A 41 6.89 7.26 14.30
C ILE A 41 7.67 5.96 14.13
N ASP A 42 7.11 5.03 13.36
CA ASP A 42 7.78 3.79 12.99
C ASP A 42 8.35 3.96 11.58
N VAL A 43 9.65 3.67 11.43
CA VAL A 43 10.43 3.83 10.21
C VAL A 43 11.08 2.49 9.88
N ASP A 44 10.80 1.97 8.70
CA ASP A 44 11.46 0.77 8.19
C ASP A 44 12.62 1.19 7.29
N LEU A 45 13.85 0.97 7.75
CA LEU A 45 15.04 1.13 6.92
C LEU A 45 15.29 -0.20 6.20
N VAL A 46 15.15 -0.21 4.88
CA VAL A 46 15.29 -1.42 4.06
C VAL A 46 16.56 -1.29 3.22
N PRO A 47 17.68 -1.94 3.62
CA PRO A 47 18.86 -2.00 2.79
C PRO A 47 18.53 -2.68 1.45
N ALA A 48 18.97 -2.05 0.37
CA ALA A 48 18.71 -2.54 -0.98
C ALA A 48 19.96 -2.37 -1.84
N TYR A 49 20.26 -3.37 -2.66
CA TYR A 49 21.33 -3.31 -3.63
C TYR A 49 20.77 -2.76 -4.95
N LEU A 50 21.31 -1.65 -5.45
CA LEU A 50 20.95 -1.12 -6.76
C LEU A 50 21.52 -2.04 -7.84
N LEU A 51 20.65 -2.69 -8.61
CA LEU A 51 21.07 -3.60 -9.68
C LEU A 51 21.33 -2.84 -10.97
N GLN A 52 20.40 -1.97 -11.37
CA GLN A 52 20.49 -1.17 -12.58
C GLN A 52 19.46 -0.05 -12.59
N TYR A 53 19.61 0.89 -13.53
CA TYR A 53 18.54 1.79 -13.96
C TYR A 53 17.91 1.23 -15.24
N ASP A 54 16.60 1.05 -15.25
CA ASP A 54 15.86 0.79 -16.48
C ASP A 54 15.35 2.13 -17.03
N GLU A 55 15.89 2.53 -18.18
CA GLU A 55 15.60 3.78 -18.88
C GLU A 55 14.71 3.57 -20.12
N ARG A 56 14.36 2.30 -20.41
CA ARG A 56 13.65 1.93 -21.63
C ARG A 56 12.14 2.12 -21.50
N ALA A 57 11.63 2.01 -20.28
CA ALA A 57 10.21 2.14 -20.04
C ALA A 57 9.75 3.59 -20.15
N THR A 58 8.59 3.78 -20.78
CA THR A 58 7.91 5.07 -20.84
C THR A 58 6.54 4.97 -20.18
N TYR A 59 6.05 6.06 -19.61
CA TYR A 59 4.68 6.17 -19.12
C TYR A 59 4.08 7.49 -19.59
N GLN A 60 2.99 7.41 -20.37
CA GLN A 60 2.34 8.58 -20.97
C GLN A 60 3.31 9.48 -21.77
N GLY A 61 4.25 8.87 -22.50
CA GLY A 61 5.25 9.57 -23.29
C GLY A 61 6.49 10.06 -22.52
N HIS A 62 6.51 9.92 -21.19
CA HIS A 62 7.69 10.29 -20.39
C HIS A 62 8.60 9.08 -20.16
N HIS A 63 9.90 9.25 -20.43
CA HIS A 63 10.92 8.28 -20.04
C HIS A 63 10.94 8.12 -18.52
N MET A 64 10.95 6.88 -18.07
CA MET A 64 11.08 6.55 -16.66
C MET A 64 12.51 6.05 -16.43
N CYS A 65 13.31 6.78 -15.66
CA CYS A 65 14.59 6.28 -15.18
C CYS A 65 14.32 5.53 -13.87
N CYS A 66 13.95 4.25 -13.98
CA CYS A 66 13.51 3.45 -12.83
C CYS A 66 14.69 2.68 -12.22
N PRO A 67 15.13 3.00 -11.00
CA PRO A 67 16.10 2.17 -10.31
C PRO A 67 15.46 0.83 -9.90
N ILE A 68 16.12 -0.26 -10.27
CA ILE A 68 15.76 -1.62 -9.92
C ILE A 68 16.69 -2.08 -8.82
N HIS A 69 16.12 -2.55 -7.71
CA HIS A 69 16.88 -2.93 -6.54
C HIS A 69 16.64 -4.39 -6.18
N ALA A 70 17.62 -5.04 -5.56
CA ALA A 70 17.42 -6.30 -4.84
C ALA A 70 17.32 -6.03 -3.34
N VAL A 71 16.35 -6.66 -2.68
CA VAL A 71 16.16 -6.57 -1.22
C VAL A 71 16.28 -7.96 -0.62
N CYS A 72 17.15 -8.09 0.39
CA CYS A 72 17.37 -9.37 1.07
C CYS A 72 16.23 -9.66 2.04
N LYS A 73 15.50 -10.76 1.82
CA LYS A 73 14.31 -11.14 2.59
C LYS A 73 14.38 -12.62 2.97
N TRP A 74 13.88 -12.95 4.16
CA TRP A 74 13.63 -14.34 4.55
C TRP A 74 12.56 -14.97 3.67
N VAL A 75 12.88 -16.13 3.10
CA VAL A 75 11.94 -17.00 2.42
C VAL A 75 11.91 -18.31 3.19
N GLY A 76 10.81 -18.55 3.89
CA GLY A 76 10.50 -19.83 4.51
C GLY A 76 9.20 -20.38 3.93
N GLU A 77 9.25 -21.63 3.48
CA GLU A 77 8.09 -22.52 3.58
C GLU A 77 8.16 -23.20 4.94
N VAL A 78 7.02 -23.62 5.47
CA VAL A 78 6.81 -24.07 6.85
C VAL A 78 7.72 -25.26 7.26
N HIS A 79 8.51 -25.85 6.35
CA HIS A 79 9.25 -27.11 6.56
C HIS A 79 10.70 -27.12 5.99
N CYS A 80 11.31 -25.98 5.64
CA CYS A 80 12.73 -25.96 5.22
C CYS A 80 13.45 -24.73 5.77
N ASP A 81 14.72 -24.93 6.14
CA ASP A 81 15.65 -23.93 6.70
C ASP A 81 15.43 -22.53 6.12
N GLU A 82 15.25 -21.55 6.99
CA GLU A 82 15.06 -20.15 6.61
C GLU A 82 16.22 -19.68 5.71
N LYS A 83 15.96 -19.50 4.41
CA LYS A 83 16.97 -18.99 3.47
C LYS A 83 16.75 -17.51 3.24
N LEU A 84 17.82 -16.73 3.35
CA LEU A 84 17.86 -15.36 2.87
C LEU A 84 17.93 -15.37 1.34
N MET A 85 16.96 -14.73 0.70
CA MET A 85 16.90 -14.58 -0.75
C MET A 85 16.88 -13.11 -1.14
N TRP A 86 17.54 -12.79 -2.24
CA TRP A 86 17.47 -11.47 -2.85
C TRP A 86 16.24 -11.38 -3.74
N ASP A 87 15.27 -10.55 -3.35
CA ASP A 87 14.03 -10.32 -4.08
C ASP A 87 14.13 -9.01 -4.87
N VAL A 88 13.93 -9.10 -6.19
CA VAL A 88 14.04 -7.95 -7.10
C VAL A 88 12.79 -7.08 -6.99
N LYS A 89 13.01 -5.79 -6.75
CA LYS A 89 11.99 -4.77 -6.51
C LYS A 89 11.91 -3.78 -7.65
N ILE A 90 10.69 -3.58 -8.12
CA ILE A 90 10.28 -2.61 -9.15
C ILE A 90 9.69 -1.33 -8.54
N THR A 91 10.08 -0.99 -7.31
CA THR A 91 9.55 0.17 -6.57
C THR A 91 9.76 1.49 -7.30
N GLY A 92 10.78 1.60 -8.16
CA GLY A 92 10.98 2.74 -9.06
C GLY A 92 9.78 2.99 -9.97
N TYR A 93 9.26 1.96 -10.63
CA TYR A 93 8.08 2.05 -11.49
C TYR A 93 6.83 2.42 -10.71
N GLU A 94 6.62 1.75 -9.57
CA GLU A 94 5.49 2.02 -8.69
C GLU A 94 5.47 3.48 -8.23
N LYS A 95 6.64 4.03 -7.87
CA LYS A 95 6.81 5.43 -7.50
C LYS A 95 6.45 6.36 -8.66
N HIS A 96 6.99 6.13 -9.84
CA HIS A 96 6.72 6.97 -11.00
C HIS A 96 5.23 6.99 -11.38
N ILE A 97 4.54 5.85 -11.40
CA ILE A 97 3.10 5.80 -11.69
C ILE A 97 2.33 6.66 -10.68
N ILE A 98 2.67 6.54 -9.39
CA ILE A 98 2.02 7.31 -8.32
C ILE A 98 2.31 8.81 -8.45
N ASP A 99 3.56 9.19 -8.70
CA ASP A 99 3.97 10.59 -8.78
C ASP A 99 3.32 11.28 -9.98
N ILE A 100 3.30 10.63 -11.14
CA ILE A 100 2.63 11.13 -12.33
C ILE A 100 1.11 11.22 -12.09
N ALA A 101 0.51 10.21 -11.45
CA ALA A 101 -0.91 10.26 -11.09
C ALA A 101 -1.26 11.43 -10.14
N ARG A 102 -0.33 11.84 -9.27
CA ARG A 102 -0.50 12.96 -8.33
C ARG A 102 -0.28 14.33 -8.96
N GLN A 103 0.56 14.41 -9.99
CA GLN A 103 0.88 15.66 -10.69
C GLN A 103 0.03 15.87 -11.94
N SER A 104 -0.78 14.88 -12.31
CA SER A 104 -1.60 14.87 -13.50
C SER A 104 -2.70 15.94 -13.45
N THR A 105 -2.91 16.63 -14.57
CA THR A 105 -4.07 17.51 -14.81
C THR A 105 -5.37 16.73 -14.98
N ASP A 106 -5.30 15.45 -15.34
CA ASP A 106 -6.44 14.52 -15.31
C ASP A 106 -6.88 14.24 -13.87
N GLY A 107 -7.92 14.95 -13.41
CA GLY A 107 -8.49 14.85 -12.07
C GLY A 107 -9.01 13.46 -11.70
N ARG A 108 -9.23 12.56 -12.67
CA ARG A 108 -9.66 11.18 -12.41
C ARG A 108 -8.57 10.37 -11.70
N LYS A 109 -7.30 10.59 -12.06
CA LYS A 109 -6.16 9.95 -11.38
C LYS A 109 -6.11 10.37 -9.90
N LEU A 110 -6.35 11.65 -9.62
CA LEU A 110 -6.44 12.16 -8.25
C LEU A 110 -7.62 11.57 -7.49
N CYS A 111 -8.77 11.35 -8.14
CA CYS A 111 -9.92 10.67 -7.55
C CYS A 111 -9.56 9.23 -7.11
N ILE A 112 -8.86 8.47 -7.96
CA ILE A 112 -8.38 7.11 -7.64
C ILE A 112 -7.38 7.13 -6.48
N MET A 113 -6.42 8.06 -6.50
CA MET A 113 -5.45 8.20 -5.41
C MET A 113 -6.11 8.61 -4.09
N THR A 114 -7.18 9.40 -4.15
CA THR A 114 -7.99 9.77 -2.98
C THR A 114 -8.76 8.57 -2.45
N ALA A 115 -9.40 7.77 -3.31
CA ALA A 115 -10.05 6.52 -2.92
C ALA A 115 -9.07 5.55 -2.23
N LEU A 116 -7.86 5.37 -2.79
CA LEU A 116 -6.80 4.59 -2.15
C LEU A 116 -6.45 5.13 -0.74
N ARG A 117 -6.37 6.45 -0.58
CA ARG A 117 -6.08 7.08 0.72
C ARG A 117 -7.21 6.86 1.72
N ILE A 118 -8.46 6.97 1.29
CA ILE A 118 -9.64 6.69 2.13
C ILE A 118 -9.58 5.26 2.65
N VAL A 119 -9.39 4.28 1.77
CA VAL A 119 -9.32 2.85 2.14
C VAL A 119 -8.12 2.57 3.06
N LYS A 120 -6.93 3.10 2.75
CA LYS A 120 -5.77 2.95 3.66
C LYS A 120 -6.02 3.57 5.03
N THR A 121 -6.71 4.71 5.07
CA THR A 121 -7.04 5.39 6.33
C THR A 121 -8.04 4.57 7.14
N TYR A 122 -9.03 3.96 6.49
CA TYR A 122 -9.95 3.02 7.13
C TYR A 122 -9.20 1.90 7.84
N PHE A 123 -8.26 1.24 7.14
CA PHE A 123 -7.45 0.15 7.69
C PHE A 123 -6.65 0.59 8.91
N VAL A 124 -5.96 1.74 8.82
CA VAL A 124 -5.19 2.30 9.94
C VAL A 124 -6.09 2.61 11.14
N LYS A 125 -7.25 3.24 10.90
CA LYS A 125 -8.19 3.60 11.98
C LYS A 125 -8.77 2.38 12.65
N LYS A 126 -9.19 1.36 11.90
CA LYS A 126 -9.75 0.12 12.47
C LYS A 126 -8.70 -0.69 13.23
N ALA A 127 -7.49 -0.82 12.69
CA ALA A 127 -6.38 -1.46 13.40
C ALA A 127 -6.05 -0.74 14.72
N LYS A 128 -6.01 0.60 14.70
CA LYS A 128 -5.80 1.41 15.89
C LYS A 128 -6.92 1.24 16.91
N HIS A 129 -8.17 1.37 16.49
CA HIS A 129 -9.34 1.20 17.36
C HIS A 129 -9.36 -0.17 18.03
N ALA A 130 -9.10 -1.23 17.28
CA ALA A 130 -9.02 -2.58 17.81
C ALA A 130 -7.91 -2.72 18.87
N LYS A 131 -6.73 -2.13 18.61
CA LYS A 131 -5.63 -2.09 19.57
C LYS A 131 -5.99 -1.32 20.85
N ASP A 132 -6.61 -0.16 20.71
CA ASP A 132 -6.99 0.70 21.84
C ASP A 132 -8.06 0.02 22.73
N GLN A 133 -8.90 -0.84 22.14
CA GLN A 133 -9.93 -1.62 22.85
C GLN A 133 -9.50 -3.04 23.24
N ALA A 134 -8.25 -3.43 22.95
CA ALA A 134 -7.75 -4.80 23.16
C ALA A 134 -8.62 -5.90 22.51
N ILE A 135 -9.21 -5.61 21.34
CA ILE A 135 -9.98 -6.57 20.53
C ILE A 135 -9.26 -6.91 19.22
N ALA A 136 -9.71 -7.97 18.54
CA ALA A 136 -9.23 -8.29 17.21
C ALA A 136 -9.76 -7.28 16.18
N PRO A 137 -8.92 -6.79 15.24
CA PRO A 137 -9.40 -5.95 14.15
C PRO A 137 -10.24 -6.75 13.15
N PRO A 138 -11.04 -6.07 12.30
CA PRO A 138 -11.81 -6.69 11.23
C PRO A 138 -10.92 -7.61 10.38
N GLN A 139 -11.43 -8.78 9.96
CA GLN A 139 -10.63 -9.76 9.22
C GLN A 139 -10.11 -9.21 7.88
N ILE A 140 -10.83 -8.27 7.26
CA ILE A 140 -10.30 -7.62 6.06
C ILE A 140 -9.03 -6.81 6.34
N VAL A 141 -8.91 -6.21 7.53
CA VAL A 141 -7.77 -5.37 7.95
C VAL A 141 -6.56 -6.22 8.34
N THR A 142 -6.76 -7.46 8.79
CA THR A 142 -5.67 -8.41 9.10
C THR A 142 -5.13 -9.07 7.83
N VAL A 143 -6.02 -9.46 6.91
CA VAL A 143 -5.67 -10.21 5.70
C VAL A 143 -5.06 -9.30 4.63
N LEU A 144 -5.62 -8.11 4.43
CA LEU A 144 -5.14 -7.20 3.40
C LEU A 144 -4.10 -6.21 3.94
N LYS A 145 -2.99 -6.09 3.22
CA LYS A 145 -1.91 -5.14 3.50
C LYS A 145 -2.03 -3.91 2.61
N SER A 146 -1.36 -2.82 3.01
CA SER A 146 -1.28 -1.58 2.22
C SER A 146 -0.78 -1.79 0.79
N TYR A 147 0.02 -2.84 0.56
CA TYR A 147 0.53 -3.23 -0.74
C TYR A 147 -0.56 -3.84 -1.65
N HIS A 148 -1.49 -4.65 -1.11
CA HIS A 148 -2.66 -5.14 -1.86
C HIS A 148 -3.52 -3.98 -2.36
N LEU A 149 -3.81 -3.03 -1.48
CA LEU A 149 -4.60 -1.85 -1.81
C LEU A 149 -3.95 -1.00 -2.91
N LYS A 150 -2.61 -0.93 -2.92
CA LYS A 150 -1.86 -0.25 -3.98
C LYS A 150 -2.02 -0.94 -5.34
N GLN A 151 -2.01 -2.28 -5.38
CA GLN A 151 -2.23 -3.00 -6.64
C GLN A 151 -3.63 -2.75 -7.21
N ILE A 152 -4.67 -2.72 -6.37
CA ILE A 152 -6.03 -2.35 -6.79
C ILE A 152 -6.05 -0.95 -7.42
N ALA A 153 -5.37 0.03 -6.80
CA ALA A 153 -5.26 1.37 -7.37
C ALA A 153 -4.53 1.39 -8.72
N PHE A 154 -3.49 0.57 -8.91
CA PHE A 154 -2.83 0.45 -10.21
C PHE A 154 -3.76 -0.12 -11.28
N TYR A 155 -4.55 -1.15 -10.97
CA TYR A 155 -5.57 -1.64 -11.90
C TYR A 155 -6.61 -0.57 -12.24
N LEU A 156 -7.07 0.23 -11.27
CA LEU A 156 -8.00 1.32 -11.56
C LEU A 156 -7.38 2.39 -12.46
N LEU A 157 -6.12 2.79 -12.19
CA LEU A 157 -5.40 3.73 -13.06
C LEU A 157 -5.26 3.16 -14.47
N TYR A 158 -4.95 1.87 -14.58
CA TYR A 158 -4.88 1.19 -15.87
C TYR A 158 -6.23 1.20 -16.58
N PHE A 159 -7.28 0.63 -15.98
CA PHE A 159 -8.56 0.47 -16.65
C PHE A 159 -9.24 1.82 -16.92
N LEU A 160 -9.34 2.69 -15.91
CA LEU A 160 -10.17 3.90 -15.99
C LEU A 160 -9.44 5.10 -16.61
N CYS A 161 -8.11 5.12 -16.62
CA CYS A 161 -7.35 6.26 -17.14
C CYS A 161 -6.50 5.92 -18.37
N HIS A 162 -6.07 4.66 -18.55
CA HIS A 162 -5.24 4.26 -19.68
C HIS A 162 -6.03 3.47 -20.73
N LYS A 163 -6.67 2.36 -20.36
CA LYS A 163 -7.45 1.51 -21.29
C LYS A 163 -8.72 2.20 -21.77
N PHE A 164 -9.42 2.90 -20.88
CA PHE A 164 -10.60 3.68 -21.19
C PHE A 164 -10.35 5.17 -20.89
N PRO A 165 -9.57 5.89 -21.72
CA PRO A 165 -9.08 7.23 -21.41
C PRO A 165 -10.18 8.29 -21.33
N TYR A 166 -11.38 8.02 -21.84
CA TYR A 166 -12.54 8.92 -21.77
C TYR A 166 -13.59 8.48 -20.75
N PHE A 167 -13.30 7.45 -19.93
CA PHE A 167 -14.24 6.97 -18.95
C PHE A 167 -14.56 8.06 -17.92
N PRO A 168 -15.86 8.39 -17.70
CA PRO A 168 -16.25 9.43 -16.77
C PRO A 168 -16.02 8.97 -15.32
N LEU A 169 -15.24 9.76 -14.58
CA LEU A 169 -15.03 9.55 -13.15
C LEU A 169 -15.27 10.89 -12.44
N PRO A 170 -16.53 11.20 -12.09
CA PRO A 170 -16.94 12.54 -11.67
C PRO A 170 -16.41 12.95 -10.29
N GLY A 171 -15.91 11.99 -9.50
CA GLY A 171 -15.31 12.29 -8.21
C GLY A 171 -14.67 11.09 -7.51
N ALA A 172 -14.03 11.38 -6.38
CA ALA A 172 -13.37 10.37 -5.53
C ALA A 172 -14.33 9.33 -4.97
N GLU A 173 -15.61 9.68 -4.84
CA GLU A 173 -16.66 8.77 -4.37
C GLU A 173 -16.98 7.68 -5.39
N THR A 174 -17.17 8.03 -6.66
CA THR A 174 -17.34 7.04 -7.73
C THR A 174 -16.08 6.19 -7.87
N ALA A 175 -14.89 6.79 -7.72
CA ALA A 175 -13.62 6.07 -7.70
C ALA A 175 -13.53 5.08 -6.54
N LEU A 176 -14.03 5.46 -5.36
CA LEU A 176 -14.13 4.57 -4.20
C LEU A 176 -15.09 3.41 -4.49
N GLY A 177 -16.24 3.66 -5.12
CA GLY A 177 -17.14 2.61 -5.59
C GLY A 177 -16.43 1.55 -6.45
N TYR A 178 -15.75 1.99 -7.51
CA TYR A 178 -14.97 1.07 -8.37
C TYR A 178 -13.84 0.36 -7.62
N PHE A 179 -13.20 1.03 -6.67
CA PHE A 179 -12.18 0.41 -5.82
C PHE A 179 -12.75 -0.75 -5.01
N LEU A 180 -13.90 -0.52 -4.37
CA LEU A 180 -14.57 -1.53 -3.55
C LEU A 180 -15.11 -2.67 -4.41
N ASP A 181 -15.65 -2.38 -5.60
CA ASP A 181 -16.10 -3.41 -6.53
C ASP A 181 -14.96 -4.29 -7.03
N LEU A 182 -13.81 -3.69 -7.41
CA LEU A 182 -12.66 -4.47 -7.82
C LEU A 182 -12.10 -5.31 -6.67
N LEU A 183 -12.04 -4.76 -5.45
CA LEU A 183 -11.62 -5.51 -4.27
C LEU A 183 -12.58 -6.68 -3.96
N LYS A 184 -13.89 -6.47 -4.10
CA LYS A 184 -14.92 -7.49 -3.95
C LYS A 184 -14.73 -8.63 -4.96
N VAL A 185 -14.44 -8.30 -6.22
CA VAL A 185 -14.15 -9.30 -7.27
C VAL A 185 -12.90 -10.10 -6.91
N CYS A 186 -11.82 -9.45 -6.49
CA CYS A 186 -10.59 -10.13 -6.08
C CYS A 186 -10.81 -11.07 -4.88
N LEU A 187 -11.57 -10.64 -3.87
CA LEU A 187 -11.88 -11.48 -2.71
C LEU A 187 -12.76 -12.68 -3.09
N ARG A 188 -13.78 -12.47 -3.93
CA ARG A 188 -14.67 -13.56 -4.40
C ARG A 188 -13.94 -14.58 -5.26
N SER A 189 -13.08 -14.12 -6.15
CA SER A 189 -12.26 -14.99 -7.02
C SER A 189 -11.03 -15.56 -6.31
N LYS A 190 -10.79 -15.20 -5.04
CA LYS A 190 -9.58 -15.56 -4.28
C LYS A 190 -8.30 -15.24 -5.05
N SER A 191 -8.33 -14.16 -5.83
CA SER A 191 -7.25 -13.80 -6.75
C SER A 191 -7.04 -12.29 -6.80
N LEU A 192 -5.81 -11.87 -6.48
CA LEU A 192 -5.30 -10.54 -6.74
C LEU A 192 -3.97 -10.69 -7.49
N PRO A 193 -4.01 -10.75 -8.83
CA PRO A 193 -2.79 -10.80 -9.62
C PRO A 193 -1.98 -9.53 -9.35
N HIS A 194 -0.68 -9.67 -9.11
CA HIS A 194 0.21 -8.54 -8.93
C HIS A 194 0.22 -7.69 -10.21
N PHE A 195 0.10 -6.36 -10.12
CA PHE A 195 -0.09 -5.53 -11.31
C PHE A 195 1.00 -5.77 -12.36
N PHE A 196 2.27 -5.73 -11.95
CA PHE A 196 3.43 -5.88 -12.84
C PHE A 196 3.80 -7.32 -13.22
N TYR A 197 3.36 -8.31 -12.44
CA TYR A 197 3.84 -9.70 -12.56
C TYR A 197 2.71 -10.71 -12.80
N GLY A 198 1.46 -10.31 -12.67
CA GLY A 198 0.28 -11.17 -12.79
C GLY A 198 -0.59 -10.85 -14.01
N GLY A 199 -0.48 -9.64 -14.57
CA GLY A 199 -1.23 -9.20 -15.75
C GLY A 199 -0.42 -9.26 -17.05
N THR A 200 -1.11 -9.37 -18.18
CA THR A 200 -0.53 -9.34 -19.54
C THR A 200 -0.37 -7.93 -20.10
N ASP A 201 -1.06 -6.95 -19.52
CA ASP A 201 -1.27 -5.67 -20.20
C ASP A 201 -0.36 -4.54 -19.68
N VAL A 202 0.57 -4.83 -18.76
CA VAL A 202 1.48 -3.83 -18.18
C VAL A 202 2.31 -3.15 -19.25
N CYS A 203 2.77 -3.90 -20.26
CA CYS A 203 3.54 -3.36 -21.38
C CYS A 203 2.74 -2.39 -22.25
N THR A 204 1.40 -2.40 -22.18
CA THR A 204 0.56 -1.39 -22.87
C THR A 204 0.58 -0.07 -22.12
N MET A 205 0.51 -0.12 -20.79
CA MET A 205 0.62 1.07 -19.94
C MET A 205 2.06 1.60 -19.88
N LEU A 206 3.03 0.70 -19.91
CA LEU A 206 4.46 0.96 -19.78
C LEU A 206 5.24 0.38 -20.98
N PRO A 207 5.16 0.99 -22.17
CA PRO A 207 5.94 0.55 -23.32
C PRO A 207 7.43 0.52 -22.98
N GLY A 208 8.11 -0.58 -23.30
CA GLY A 208 9.52 -0.80 -22.95
C GLY A 208 9.76 -1.50 -21.61
N PHE A 209 8.73 -1.70 -20.78
CA PHE A 209 8.83 -2.52 -19.58
C PHE A 209 9.11 -3.99 -19.94
N ARG A 210 10.25 -4.51 -19.49
CA ARG A 210 10.69 -5.88 -19.80
C ARG A 210 10.17 -6.86 -18.75
N GLN A 211 8.94 -7.32 -18.91
CA GLN A 211 8.35 -8.33 -18.02
C GLN A 211 9.19 -9.63 -17.94
N ASN A 212 9.84 -10.02 -19.04
CA ASN A 212 10.50 -11.32 -19.18
C ASN A 212 12.01 -11.34 -18.84
N ASN A 213 12.68 -10.19 -18.73
CA ASN A 213 14.14 -10.13 -18.59
C ASN A 213 14.65 -10.34 -17.16
N TYR A 214 13.75 -10.39 -16.19
CA TYR A 214 14.09 -10.48 -14.78
C TYR A 214 13.70 -11.85 -14.18
N GLY A 215 13.48 -12.87 -15.02
CA GLY A 215 13.08 -14.22 -14.58
C GLY A 215 11.61 -14.36 -14.19
N PHE A 216 10.77 -13.35 -14.43
CA PHE A 216 9.37 -13.32 -14.01
C PHE A 216 8.40 -13.93 -15.04
N GLN A 217 8.51 -15.23 -15.32
CA GLN A 217 7.47 -15.94 -16.09
C GLN A 217 6.27 -16.37 -15.23
N LEU A 218 6.36 -16.24 -13.91
CA LEU A 218 5.31 -16.66 -12.99
C LEU A 218 4.27 -15.55 -12.82
N ARG A 219 3.05 -15.80 -13.29
CA ARG A 219 1.87 -15.01 -12.93
C ARG A 219 1.71 -15.00 -11.41
N TYR A 220 2.15 -13.94 -10.76
CA TYR A 220 2.15 -13.87 -9.30
C TYR A 220 0.78 -13.42 -8.79
N ASN A 221 0.06 -14.31 -8.11
CA ASN A 221 -1.16 -13.99 -7.38
C ASN A 221 -0.83 -13.70 -5.91
N MET A 222 -1.17 -12.50 -5.43
CA MET A 222 -0.88 -12.06 -4.07
C MET A 222 -1.71 -12.79 -3.01
N PHE A 223 -2.82 -13.41 -3.39
CA PHE A 223 -3.66 -14.20 -2.49
C PHE A 223 -3.25 -15.67 -2.44
N GLN A 224 -2.31 -16.12 -3.28
CA GLN A 224 -1.91 -17.53 -3.38
C GLN A 224 -1.43 -18.14 -2.05
N LYS A 225 -0.82 -17.33 -1.17
CA LYS A 225 -0.30 -17.78 0.13
C LYS A 225 -1.26 -17.52 1.31
N ILE A 226 -2.45 -16.97 1.05
CA ILE A 226 -3.43 -16.70 2.09
C ILE A 226 -4.39 -17.89 2.14
N ASN A 227 -4.65 -18.40 3.34
CA ASN A 227 -5.61 -19.48 3.55
C ASN A 227 -7.02 -19.06 3.06
N ASP A 228 -7.70 -19.97 2.36
CA ASP A 228 -9.04 -19.77 1.81
C ASP A 228 -10.10 -19.37 2.84
N GLU A 229 -10.02 -19.91 4.05
CA GLU A 229 -10.91 -19.57 5.15
C GLU A 229 -10.69 -18.12 5.59
N PHE A 230 -9.43 -17.67 5.66
CA PHE A 230 -9.12 -16.27 5.97
C PHE A 230 -9.60 -15.33 4.87
N LEU A 231 -9.48 -15.73 3.59
CA LEU A 231 -10.06 -14.97 2.48
C LEU A 231 -11.59 -14.92 2.57
N ALA A 232 -12.25 -16.01 2.95
CA ALA A 232 -13.70 -16.06 3.14
C ALA A 232 -14.15 -15.13 4.28
N ARG A 233 -13.48 -15.19 5.44
CA ARG A 233 -13.73 -14.30 6.58
C ARG A 233 -13.45 -12.83 6.24
N ALA A 234 -12.39 -12.55 5.47
CA ALA A 234 -12.12 -11.20 4.96
C ALA A 234 -13.21 -10.71 4.00
N ALA A 235 -13.73 -11.59 3.13
CA ALA A 235 -14.84 -11.28 2.23
C ALA A 235 -16.17 -11.03 2.98
N GLN A 236 -16.37 -11.69 4.12
CA GLN A 236 -17.49 -11.43 5.01
C GLN A 236 -17.33 -10.08 5.73
N SER A 237 -16.20 -9.87 6.41
CA SER A 237 -15.83 -8.61 7.08
C SER A 237 -15.88 -7.39 6.13
N PHE A 238 -15.51 -7.58 4.86
CA PHE A 238 -15.67 -6.57 3.81
C PHE A 238 -17.12 -6.11 3.66
N LYS A 239 -18.08 -7.03 3.65
CA LYS A 239 -19.51 -6.73 3.45
C LYS A 239 -20.17 -6.19 4.72
N GLU A 240 -19.83 -6.77 5.86
CA GLU A 240 -20.52 -6.49 7.13
C GLU A 240 -19.95 -5.27 7.85
N GLU A 241 -18.67 -4.93 7.62
CA GLU A 241 -17.99 -3.86 8.36
C GLU A 241 -17.53 -2.76 7.40
N MET A 242 -16.70 -3.10 6.42
CA MET A 242 -16.03 -2.09 5.58
C MET A 242 -16.97 -1.32 4.66
N ILE A 243 -17.86 -2.01 3.93
CA ILE A 243 -18.84 -1.33 3.08
C ILE A 243 -19.74 -0.40 3.93
N PRO A 244 -20.42 -0.88 4.98
CA PRO A 244 -21.24 -0.02 5.83
C PRO A 244 -20.46 1.18 6.33
N ASP A 245 -19.29 0.99 6.94
CA ASP A 245 -18.52 2.11 7.49
C ASP A 245 -18.19 3.17 6.42
N LEU A 246 -17.72 2.76 5.24
CA LEU A 246 -17.31 3.70 4.20
C LEU A 246 -18.47 4.40 3.52
N PHE A 247 -19.67 3.81 3.50
CA PHE A 247 -20.88 4.42 2.94
C PHE A 247 -21.79 5.07 4.00
N PHE A 248 -21.63 4.77 5.30
CA PHE A 248 -22.40 5.37 6.40
C PHE A 248 -21.84 6.73 6.83
N PHE A 249 -20.55 7.00 6.59
CA PHE A 249 -19.97 8.36 6.67
C PHE A 249 -20.61 9.38 5.69
N ARG A 250 -21.60 8.98 4.88
CA ARG A 250 -22.41 9.85 4.01
C ARG A 250 -23.56 10.62 4.71
N TRP A 251 -23.90 10.36 5.99
CA TRP A 251 -25.13 10.93 6.59
C TRP A 251 -24.97 11.69 7.91
N CYS A 252 -23.74 11.97 8.34
CA CYS A 252 -23.49 12.89 9.46
C CYS A 252 -22.64 14.08 8.99
N LYS A 253 -23.27 14.95 8.19
CA LYS A 253 -22.88 16.35 8.02
C LYS A 253 -24.11 17.19 8.29
#